data_AF-A0A7X6BLZ6-F1
#
_entry.id   AF-A0A7X6BLZ6-F1
#
_cell.length_a   1.000
_cell.length_b   1.000
_cell.length_c   1.000
_cell.angle_alpha   90.00
_cell.angle_beta   90.00
_cell.angle_gamma   90.00
#
_symmetry.space_group_name_H-M   'P 1'
#
loop_
_entity.id
_entity.type
_entity.pdbx_description
1 polymer ?
#
loop_
_entity_poly.entity_id
_entity_poly.type
_entity_poly.pdbx_seq_one_letter_code
_entity_poly.pdbx_strand_id
1 'polypeptide(L)'
;MSREFRINSFKLFSLFFALFPLLGIYASGIQGVSLGDFCLLITAILIMTQKGILFTIPQIYKPLYLYACYGFLITIVSIGIYSWLDVYSVLYELAGKCLYYILLFLSFHFVRRHFFDYYLLRISDVVVLFFFVQYVGSLLGIHLSGIIPLLPLSNEVDTTFFIQHQLESIRFSSLFCEPSHYAQFLCIPTILLLYQEKKAKLRILMYSISMLLSQSANGFAIVVIIGLYYFIFYLRNIVSLKRRILFIFSFLLVGVCLFIYLNEVIGKVLIRFSEISFEGSPGSINGNSSFIRVLRGYILFDEYDWLHKLLGYGWGSIGCYVKMHPETAYLDVTSSLPTYVNSLQYMLLSTGVLGLIMILFTFYKMYSKNTDTAKNMLLVLFILLFSSDVFGGYLAMITFYIAYTEKRQIEFRLKKNVLGYILVN
;
A
#
# COMPACT_ATOMS: atom_id res chain seq x y z
N MET A 1 33.09 -18.99 -3.62
CA MET A 1 31.83 -18.56 -4.28
C MET A 1 32.10 -17.31 -5.12
N SER A 2 31.87 -17.38 -6.44
CA SER A 2 32.31 -16.37 -7.44
C SER A 2 31.58 -15.02 -7.33
N ARG A 3 32.20 -13.93 -7.82
CA ARG A 3 31.64 -12.56 -7.85
C ARG A 3 30.32 -12.49 -8.65
N GLU A 4 30.20 -13.33 -9.66
CA GLU A 4 29.03 -13.43 -10.54
C GLU A 4 27.80 -13.98 -9.80
N PHE A 5 27.96 -15.04 -9.00
CA PHE A 5 26.88 -15.60 -8.18
C PHE A 5 26.31 -14.57 -7.18
N ARG A 6 27.17 -13.69 -6.65
CA ARG A 6 26.76 -12.62 -5.72
C ARG A 6 25.91 -11.55 -6.39
N ILE A 7 26.24 -11.15 -7.62
CA ILE A 7 25.45 -10.17 -8.39
C ILE A 7 24.05 -10.74 -8.68
N ASN A 8 23.96 -12.06 -8.89
CA ASN A 8 22.70 -12.73 -9.17
C ASN A 8 21.74 -12.74 -7.97
N SER A 9 22.24 -12.89 -6.73
CA SER A 9 21.38 -12.91 -5.53
C SER A 9 20.69 -11.56 -5.26
N PHE A 10 21.42 -10.44 -5.40
CA PHE A 10 20.83 -9.10 -5.26
C PHE A 10 19.83 -8.77 -6.38
N LYS A 11 20.10 -9.22 -7.61
CA LYS A 11 19.16 -9.10 -8.73
C LYS A 11 17.87 -9.88 -8.46
N LEU A 12 18.00 -11.10 -7.91
CA LEU A 12 16.87 -11.95 -7.58
C LEU A 12 16.02 -11.36 -6.45
N PHE A 13 16.64 -10.81 -5.39
CA PHE A 13 15.91 -10.08 -4.35
C PHE A 13 15.15 -8.89 -4.93
N SER A 14 15.78 -8.10 -5.81
CA SER A 14 15.11 -7.00 -6.53
C SER A 14 13.93 -7.45 -7.40
N LEU A 15 14.03 -8.64 -8.03
CA LEU A 15 12.93 -9.22 -8.81
C LEU A 15 11.77 -9.60 -7.91
N PHE A 16 12.01 -10.35 -6.83
CA PHE A 16 10.96 -10.73 -5.90
C PHE A 16 10.35 -9.55 -5.18
N PHE A 17 11.12 -8.49 -4.91
CA PHE A 17 10.58 -7.24 -4.36
C PHE A 17 9.64 -6.53 -5.34
N ALA A 18 9.91 -6.59 -6.64
CA ALA A 18 9.00 -6.07 -7.67
C ALA A 18 7.77 -6.96 -7.88
N LEU A 19 7.92 -8.28 -7.73
CA LEU A 19 6.83 -9.27 -7.81
C LEU A 19 6.02 -9.40 -6.51
N PHE A 20 6.49 -8.83 -5.40
CA PHE A 20 5.86 -8.95 -4.08
C PHE A 20 4.35 -8.65 -4.07
N PRO A 21 3.83 -7.63 -4.80
CA PRO A 21 2.39 -7.37 -4.87
C PRO A 21 1.57 -8.51 -5.51
N LEU A 22 2.18 -9.27 -6.43
CA LEU A 22 1.54 -10.40 -7.12
C LEU A 22 1.74 -11.71 -6.36
N LEU A 23 2.92 -11.95 -5.81
CA LEU A 23 3.21 -13.17 -5.05
C LEU A 23 2.56 -13.14 -3.67
N GLY A 24 2.33 -11.96 -3.09
CA GLY A 24 1.73 -11.79 -1.77
C GLY A 24 0.28 -12.27 -1.66
N ILE A 25 -0.42 -12.47 -2.80
CA ILE A 25 -1.80 -12.98 -2.80
C ILE A 25 -1.88 -14.49 -2.61
N TYR A 26 -0.75 -15.20 -2.79
CA TYR A 26 -0.69 -16.66 -2.67
C TYR A 26 -0.06 -17.06 -1.34
N ALA A 27 -0.53 -18.16 -0.77
CA ALA A 27 0.07 -18.75 0.42
C ALA A 27 1.39 -19.47 0.08
N SER A 28 2.35 -19.45 1.00
CA SER A 28 3.62 -20.18 0.85
C SER A 28 3.53 -21.65 1.29
N GLY A 29 2.40 -22.06 1.90
CA GLY A 29 2.27 -23.30 2.65
C GLY A 29 2.71 -23.20 4.12
N ILE A 30 3.34 -22.09 4.51
CA ILE A 30 3.59 -21.72 5.91
C ILE A 30 2.50 -20.74 6.33
N GLN A 31 1.76 -21.08 7.39
CA GLN A 31 0.68 -20.23 7.91
C GLN A 31 1.24 -18.85 8.30
N GLY A 32 0.56 -17.78 7.87
CA GLY A 32 0.97 -16.39 8.12
C GLY A 32 2.11 -15.86 7.25
N VAL A 33 2.61 -16.66 6.31
CA VAL A 33 3.69 -16.24 5.40
C VAL A 33 3.17 -16.35 3.96
N SER A 34 3.07 -15.23 3.26
CA SER A 34 2.72 -15.24 1.84
C SER A 34 3.89 -15.80 1.00
N LEU A 35 3.59 -16.26 -0.21
CA LEU A 35 4.62 -16.69 -1.16
C LEU A 35 5.61 -15.54 -1.45
N GLY A 36 5.13 -14.30 -1.47
CA GLY A 36 5.95 -13.11 -1.59
C GLY A 36 6.95 -12.96 -0.43
N ASP A 37 6.49 -13.08 0.81
CA ASP A 37 7.34 -13.00 2.01
C ASP A 37 8.39 -14.11 2.01
N PHE A 38 7.97 -15.33 1.67
CA PHE A 38 8.83 -16.50 1.59
C PHE A 38 9.97 -16.32 0.56
N CYS A 39 9.66 -15.86 -0.65
CA CYS A 39 10.66 -15.59 -1.68
C CYS A 39 11.66 -14.50 -1.26
N LEU A 40 11.17 -13.43 -0.62
CA LEU A 40 12.04 -12.36 -0.10
C LEU A 40 12.93 -12.86 1.05
N LEU A 41 12.38 -13.65 1.98
CA LEU A 41 13.11 -14.18 3.12
C LEU A 41 14.22 -15.15 2.69
N ILE A 42 13.94 -16.09 1.78
CA ILE A 42 14.95 -17.02 1.26
C ILE A 42 16.08 -16.25 0.57
N THR A 43 15.74 -15.29 -0.29
CA THR A 43 16.77 -14.53 -1.01
C THR A 43 17.56 -13.61 -0.08
N ALA A 44 16.96 -13.08 0.98
CA ALA A 44 17.67 -12.37 2.04
C ALA A 44 18.68 -13.29 2.75
N ILE A 45 18.27 -14.49 3.18
CA ILE A 45 19.14 -15.45 3.84
C ILE A 45 20.32 -15.80 2.93
N LEU A 46 20.08 -16.07 1.64
CA LEU A 46 21.14 -16.34 0.66
C LEU A 46 22.13 -15.17 0.52
N ILE A 47 21.68 -13.92 0.61
CA ILE A 47 22.57 -12.76 0.58
C ILE A 47 23.39 -12.65 1.87
N MET A 48 22.78 -12.93 3.03
CA MET A 48 23.42 -12.84 4.34
C MET A 48 24.49 -13.92 4.55
N THR A 49 24.27 -15.15 4.08
CA THR A 49 25.31 -16.20 4.17
C THR A 49 26.53 -15.88 3.29
N GLN A 50 26.35 -15.07 2.25
CA GLN A 50 27.43 -14.68 1.33
C GLN A 50 28.26 -13.50 1.83
N LYS A 51 27.69 -12.66 2.67
CA LYS A 51 28.30 -11.44 3.18
C LYS A 51 27.86 -11.30 4.63
N GLY A 52 28.80 -11.37 5.58
CA GLY A 52 28.54 -10.90 6.93
C GLY A 52 28.18 -9.41 6.90
N ILE A 53 26.90 -9.10 6.69
CA ILE A 53 26.40 -7.74 6.53
C ILE A 53 26.02 -7.25 7.92
N LEU A 54 26.70 -6.20 8.36
CA LEU A 54 26.25 -5.41 9.49
C LEU A 54 25.10 -4.53 9.02
N PHE A 55 23.92 -4.75 9.57
CA PHE A 55 22.76 -3.91 9.30
C PHE A 55 22.87 -2.60 10.08
N THR A 56 22.75 -1.49 9.39
CA THR A 56 22.68 -0.17 10.02
C THR A 56 21.35 0.46 9.66
N ILE A 57 20.57 0.86 10.67
CA ILE A 57 19.30 1.55 10.43
C ILE A 57 19.62 3.00 10.08
N PRO A 58 19.30 3.49 8.87
CA PRO A 58 19.59 4.87 8.52
C PRO A 58 18.79 5.82 9.42
N GLN A 59 19.40 6.92 9.87
CA GLN A 59 18.78 7.87 10.83
C GLN A 59 17.41 8.41 10.38
N ILE A 60 17.18 8.51 9.07
CA ILE A 60 15.89 8.93 8.51
C ILE A 60 14.74 7.95 8.85
N TYR A 61 15.02 6.66 9.06
CA TYR A 61 14.04 5.63 9.45
C TYR A 61 13.95 5.39 10.95
N LYS A 62 14.74 6.10 11.76
CA LYS A 62 14.71 5.93 13.22
C LYS A 62 13.28 6.04 13.78
N PRO A 63 12.41 6.97 13.33
CA PRO A 63 11.03 7.00 13.81
C PRO A 63 10.21 5.76 13.43
N LEU A 64 10.39 5.21 12.23
CA LEU A 64 9.69 3.98 11.80
C LEU A 64 10.17 2.76 12.59
N TYR A 65 11.47 2.68 12.86
CA TYR A 65 12.05 1.65 13.71
C TYR A 65 11.54 1.76 15.16
N LEU A 66 11.50 2.98 15.71
CA LEU A 66 10.94 3.23 17.04
C LEU A 66 9.46 2.85 17.10
N TYR A 67 8.67 3.14 16.07
CA TYR A 67 7.30 2.66 15.96
C TYR A 67 7.21 1.13 15.99
N ALA A 68 8.06 0.43 15.21
CA ALA A 68 8.08 -1.03 15.20
C ALA A 68 8.46 -1.62 16.57
N CYS A 69 9.49 -1.06 17.24
CA CYS A 69 9.87 -1.46 18.59
C CYS A 69 8.76 -1.18 19.62
N TYR A 70 8.09 -0.04 19.49
CA TYR A 70 7.00 0.35 20.36
C TYR A 70 5.79 -0.58 20.18
N GLY A 71 5.38 -0.85 18.94
CA GLY A 71 4.32 -1.80 18.62
C GLY A 71 4.61 -3.21 19.12
N PHE A 72 5.85 -3.68 18.98
CA PHE A 72 6.29 -4.94 19.58
C PHE A 72 6.16 -4.92 21.11
N LEU A 73 6.73 -3.89 21.75
CA LEU A 73 6.73 -3.77 23.20
C LEU A 73 5.32 -3.73 23.78
N ILE A 74 4.44 -2.86 23.26
CA ILE A 74 3.08 -2.73 23.76
C ILE A 74 2.30 -4.04 23.57
N THR A 75 2.52 -4.77 22.47
CA THR A 75 1.89 -6.08 22.25
C THR A 75 2.33 -7.10 23.31
N ILE A 76 3.62 -7.19 23.60
CA ILE A 76 4.14 -8.11 24.65
C ILE A 76 3.63 -7.72 26.04
N VAL A 77 3.61 -6.42 26.35
CA VAL A 77 3.07 -5.92 27.61
C VAL A 77 1.59 -6.25 27.74
N SER A 78 0.79 -6.04 26.69
CA SER A 78 -0.63 -6.36 26.68
C SER A 78 -0.90 -7.83 26.93
N ILE A 79 -0.13 -8.74 26.31
CA ILE A 79 -0.25 -10.19 26.58
C ILE A 79 -0.06 -10.50 28.07
N GLY A 80 0.85 -9.80 28.76
CA GLY A 80 1.11 -10.00 30.18
C GLY A 80 0.05 -9.41 31.11
N ILE A 81 -0.71 -8.41 30.65
CA ILE A 81 -1.70 -7.70 31.46
C ILE A 81 -3.11 -8.26 31.25
N TYR A 82 -3.48 -8.58 30.02
CA TYR A 82 -4.86 -8.91 29.65
C TYR A 82 -5.07 -10.39 29.43
N SER A 83 -5.76 -11.03 30.38
CA SER A 83 -6.11 -12.45 30.33
C SER A 83 -7.12 -12.83 29.24
N TRP A 84 -7.84 -11.85 28.68
CA TRP A 84 -8.81 -12.06 27.60
C TRP A 84 -8.17 -12.08 26.21
N LEU A 85 -6.88 -11.76 26.09
CA LEU A 85 -6.16 -11.86 24.81
C LEU A 85 -5.93 -13.33 24.46
N ASP A 86 -6.35 -13.72 23.26
CA ASP A 86 -5.92 -14.99 22.70
C ASP A 86 -4.45 -14.88 22.27
N VAL A 87 -3.57 -15.38 23.15
CA VAL A 87 -2.12 -15.32 23.00
C VAL A 87 -1.68 -15.87 21.65
N TYR A 88 -2.31 -16.94 21.15
CA TYR A 88 -1.95 -17.52 19.87
C TYR A 88 -2.22 -16.55 18.71
N SER A 89 -3.44 -16.02 18.61
CA SER A 89 -3.82 -15.07 17.56
C SER A 89 -2.99 -13.78 17.61
N VAL A 90 -2.71 -13.26 18.81
CA VAL A 90 -1.88 -12.06 18.99
C VAL A 90 -0.43 -12.32 18.57
N LEU A 91 0.17 -13.44 18.97
CA LEU A 91 1.53 -13.80 18.59
C LEU A 91 1.66 -14.06 17.09
N TYR A 92 0.64 -14.65 16.47
CA TYR A 92 0.57 -14.86 15.03
C TYR A 92 0.63 -13.54 14.26
N GLU A 93 -0.18 -12.56 14.66
CA GLU A 93 -0.19 -11.24 14.03
C GLU A 93 1.10 -10.46 14.30
N LEU A 94 1.62 -10.54 15.53
CA LEU A 94 2.91 -9.99 15.91
C LEU A 94 4.04 -10.55 15.03
N ALA A 95 4.08 -11.86 14.81
CA ALA A 95 5.07 -12.51 13.96
C ALA A 95 5.00 -12.00 12.51
N GLY A 96 3.78 -11.85 11.96
CA GLY A 96 3.56 -11.27 10.64
C GLY A 96 4.07 -9.81 10.53
N LYS A 97 3.76 -8.96 11.53
CA LYS A 97 4.26 -7.57 11.56
C LYS A 97 5.78 -7.52 11.73
N CYS A 98 6.37 -8.38 12.56
CA CYS A 98 7.82 -8.51 12.70
C CYS A 98 8.48 -8.89 11.36
N LEU A 99 7.93 -9.89 10.67
CA LEU A 99 8.42 -10.31 9.35
C LEU A 99 8.34 -9.15 8.35
N TYR A 100 7.22 -8.42 8.30
CA TYR A 100 7.07 -7.23 7.46
C TYR A 100 8.18 -6.21 7.72
N TYR A 101 8.44 -5.84 8.98
CA TYR A 101 9.47 -4.85 9.32
C TYR A 101 10.88 -5.35 8.99
N ILE A 102 11.17 -6.62 9.24
CA ILE A 102 12.43 -7.26 8.86
C ILE A 102 12.63 -7.12 7.34
N LEU A 103 11.66 -7.57 6.53
CA LEU A 103 11.75 -7.51 5.07
C LEU A 103 11.86 -6.06 4.56
N LEU A 104 11.14 -5.11 5.16
CA LEU A 104 11.28 -3.69 4.86
C LEU A 104 12.70 -3.19 5.11
N PHE A 105 13.29 -3.45 6.27
CA PHE A 105 14.64 -2.97 6.59
C PHE A 105 15.72 -3.66 5.75
N LEU A 106 15.53 -4.94 5.41
CA LEU A 106 16.38 -5.67 4.47
C LEU A 106 16.29 -5.06 3.06
N SER A 107 15.10 -4.61 2.63
CA SER A 107 14.92 -4.01 1.31
C SER A 107 15.81 -2.78 1.08
N PHE A 108 16.03 -1.96 2.12
CA PHE A 108 16.92 -0.79 2.05
C PHE A 108 18.37 -1.16 1.73
N HIS A 109 18.79 -2.38 2.05
CA HIS A 109 20.14 -2.86 1.87
C HIS A 109 20.29 -3.74 0.62
N PHE A 110 19.27 -4.54 0.32
CA PHE A 110 19.35 -5.61 -0.68
C PHE A 110 18.72 -5.24 -2.03
N VAL A 111 17.74 -4.34 -2.07
CA VAL A 111 17.13 -3.97 -3.36
C VAL A 111 18.06 -3.02 -4.12
N ARG A 112 18.44 -3.44 -5.32
CA ARG A 112 19.15 -2.63 -6.31
C ARG A 112 18.15 -1.87 -7.18
N ARG A 113 18.09 -0.54 -6.99
CA ARG A 113 17.13 0.36 -7.64
C ARG A 113 17.00 0.14 -9.16
N HIS A 114 18.14 0.04 -9.86
CA HIS A 114 18.12 -0.16 -11.31
C HIS A 114 17.39 -1.43 -11.76
N PHE A 115 17.63 -2.57 -11.09
CA PHE A 115 16.95 -3.83 -11.42
C PHE A 115 15.50 -3.80 -10.97
N PHE A 116 15.21 -3.23 -9.80
CA PHE A 116 13.85 -3.07 -9.29
C PHE A 116 12.97 -2.27 -10.26
N ASP A 117 13.42 -1.08 -10.69
CA ASP A 117 12.66 -0.24 -11.62
C ASP A 117 12.42 -0.95 -12.96
N TYR A 118 13.45 -1.65 -13.48
CA TYR A 118 13.32 -2.44 -14.69
C TYR A 118 12.25 -3.53 -14.56
N TYR A 119 12.30 -4.35 -13.52
CA TYR A 119 11.34 -5.44 -13.32
C TYR A 119 9.94 -4.89 -13.04
N LEU A 120 9.81 -3.89 -12.17
CA LEU A 120 8.53 -3.28 -11.82
C LEU A 120 7.81 -2.77 -13.07
N LEU A 121 8.50 -2.06 -13.96
CA LEU A 121 7.90 -1.55 -15.20
C LEU A 121 7.47 -2.69 -16.14
N ARG A 122 8.27 -3.75 -16.29
CA ARG A 122 7.93 -4.89 -17.14
C ARG A 122 6.74 -5.69 -16.60
N ILE A 123 6.70 -5.92 -15.30
CA ILE A 123 5.57 -6.56 -14.64
C ILE A 123 4.31 -5.70 -14.82
N SER A 124 4.43 -4.38 -14.64
CA SER A 124 3.31 -3.45 -14.84
C SER A 124 2.77 -3.46 -16.27
N ASP A 125 3.65 -3.50 -17.27
CA ASP A 125 3.27 -3.64 -18.68
C ASP A 125 2.43 -4.92 -18.89
N VAL A 126 2.84 -6.06 -18.32
CA VAL A 126 2.13 -7.35 -18.41
C VAL A 126 0.78 -7.31 -17.70
N VAL A 127 0.74 -6.79 -16.47
CA VAL A 127 -0.50 -6.68 -15.68
C VAL A 127 -1.53 -5.80 -16.41
N VAL A 128 -1.10 -4.67 -16.99
CA VAL A 128 -2.00 -3.77 -17.73
C VAL A 128 -2.47 -4.40 -19.04
N LEU A 129 -1.58 -5.10 -19.76
CA LEU A 129 -1.97 -5.84 -20.95
C LEU A 129 -3.04 -6.89 -20.62
N PHE A 130 -2.82 -7.69 -19.56
CA PHE A 130 -3.80 -8.69 -19.13
C PHE A 130 -5.12 -8.07 -18.67
N PHE A 131 -5.09 -6.91 -18.02
CA PHE A 131 -6.30 -6.15 -17.68
C PHE A 131 -7.13 -5.81 -18.93
N PHE A 132 -6.49 -5.31 -20.00
CA PHE A 132 -7.20 -5.00 -21.23
C PHE A 132 -7.72 -6.27 -21.94
N VAL A 133 -7.01 -7.39 -21.84
CA VAL A 133 -7.50 -8.68 -22.32
C VAL A 133 -8.76 -9.11 -21.56
N GLN A 134 -8.79 -8.98 -20.22
CA GLN A 134 -10.00 -9.23 -19.42
C GLN A 134 -11.15 -8.30 -19.83
N TYR A 135 -10.86 -7.00 -19.97
CA TYR A 135 -11.86 -6.01 -20.31
C TYR A 135 -12.48 -6.27 -21.69
N VAL A 136 -11.65 -6.44 -22.73
CA VAL A 136 -12.13 -6.75 -24.09
C VAL A 136 -12.82 -8.11 -24.16
N GLY A 137 -12.28 -9.13 -23.48
CA GLY A 137 -12.91 -10.44 -23.36
C GLY A 137 -14.32 -10.35 -22.80
N SER A 138 -14.53 -9.53 -21.76
CA SER A 138 -15.86 -9.35 -21.15
C SER A 138 -16.88 -8.72 -22.09
N LEU A 139 -16.45 -7.83 -23.00
CA LEU A 139 -17.32 -7.26 -24.04
C LEU A 139 -17.79 -8.33 -25.05
N LEU A 140 -17.05 -9.45 -25.15
CA LEU A 140 -17.37 -10.61 -25.98
C LEU A 140 -18.06 -11.72 -25.17
N GLY A 141 -18.39 -11.49 -23.89
CA GLY A 141 -18.97 -12.49 -22.99
C GLY A 141 -17.95 -13.51 -22.43
N ILE A 142 -16.64 -13.28 -22.61
CA ILE A 142 -15.57 -14.14 -22.10
C ILE A 142 -15.00 -13.53 -20.82
N HIS A 143 -15.28 -14.15 -19.68
CA HIS A 143 -14.70 -13.76 -18.40
C HIS A 143 -13.44 -14.56 -18.12
N LEU A 144 -12.37 -13.87 -17.70
CA LEU A 144 -11.06 -14.47 -17.42
C LEU A 144 -10.60 -14.13 -16.01
N SER A 145 -10.22 -15.15 -15.23
CA SER A 145 -9.55 -14.95 -13.95
C SER A 145 -8.05 -14.78 -14.14
N GLY A 146 -7.45 -13.85 -13.39
CA GLY A 146 -6.00 -13.68 -13.30
C GLY A 146 -5.34 -14.47 -12.16
N ILE A 147 -6.13 -15.25 -11.42
CA ILE A 147 -5.65 -16.08 -10.32
C ILE A 147 -5.16 -17.41 -10.89
N ILE A 148 -3.99 -17.85 -10.43
CA ILE A 148 -3.40 -19.11 -10.86
C ILE A 148 -4.19 -20.26 -10.21
N PRO A 149 -4.80 -21.17 -11.00
CA PRO A 149 -5.48 -22.34 -10.46
C PRO A 149 -4.52 -23.19 -9.62
N LEU A 150 -5.05 -23.85 -8.58
CA LEU A 150 -4.32 -24.76 -7.68
C LEU A 150 -3.30 -24.10 -6.73
N LEU A 151 -2.99 -22.81 -6.88
CA LEU A 151 -2.21 -22.09 -5.86
C LEU A 151 -3.15 -21.56 -4.77
N PRO A 152 -2.96 -21.96 -3.49
CA PRO A 152 -3.79 -21.48 -2.39
C PRO A 152 -3.62 -19.97 -2.19
N LEU A 153 -4.71 -19.27 -1.89
CA LEU A 153 -4.68 -17.84 -1.58
C LEU A 153 -4.19 -17.60 -0.14
N SER A 154 -3.50 -16.48 0.08
CA SER A 154 -2.94 -16.12 1.40
C SER A 154 -3.99 -15.68 2.42
N ASN A 155 -5.20 -15.34 1.96
CA ASN A 155 -6.34 -14.96 2.80
C ASN A 155 -7.21 -16.17 3.21
N GLU A 156 -6.72 -17.39 2.99
CA GLU A 156 -7.38 -18.66 3.36
C GLU A 156 -8.74 -18.91 2.68
N VAL A 157 -9.12 -18.09 1.69
CA VAL A 157 -10.29 -18.34 0.84
C VAL A 157 -9.97 -19.44 -0.17
N ASP A 158 -10.90 -20.37 -0.37
CA ASP A 158 -10.76 -21.41 -1.40
C ASP A 158 -10.55 -20.80 -2.79
N THR A 159 -9.46 -21.20 -3.45
CA THR A 159 -9.05 -20.63 -4.74
C THR A 159 -10.09 -20.92 -5.83
N THR A 160 -10.72 -22.09 -5.83
CA THR A 160 -11.70 -22.47 -6.85
C THR A 160 -12.97 -21.64 -6.72
N PHE A 161 -13.47 -21.50 -5.50
CA PHE A 161 -14.59 -20.63 -5.17
C PHE A 161 -14.29 -19.17 -5.56
N PHE A 162 -13.08 -18.69 -5.24
CA PHE A 162 -12.68 -17.33 -5.59
C PHE A 162 -12.64 -17.10 -7.10
N ILE A 163 -12.08 -18.04 -7.87
CA ILE A 163 -12.04 -17.99 -9.34
C ILE A 163 -13.46 -17.94 -9.90
N GLN A 164 -14.36 -18.80 -9.43
CA GLN A 164 -15.76 -18.82 -9.87
C GLN A 164 -16.43 -17.46 -9.64
N HIS A 165 -16.26 -16.89 -8.44
CA HIS A 165 -16.80 -15.57 -8.13
C HIS A 165 -16.21 -14.45 -9.02
N GLN A 166 -14.92 -14.53 -9.35
CA GLN A 166 -14.28 -13.56 -10.24
C GLN A 166 -14.79 -13.68 -11.69
N LEU A 167 -15.13 -14.88 -12.15
CA LEU A 167 -15.69 -15.10 -13.49
C LEU A 167 -17.10 -14.49 -13.62
N GLU A 168 -17.85 -14.39 -12.53
CA GLU A 168 -19.18 -13.75 -12.48
C GLU A 168 -19.11 -12.23 -12.26
N SER A 169 -17.93 -11.71 -11.87
CA SER A 169 -17.73 -10.29 -11.58
C SER A 169 -17.67 -9.44 -12.86
N ILE A 170 -18.33 -8.29 -12.81
CA ILE A 170 -18.24 -7.23 -13.84
C ILE A 170 -17.03 -6.30 -13.64
N ARG A 171 -16.27 -6.48 -12.54
CA ARG A 171 -15.09 -5.68 -12.21
C ARG A 171 -13.83 -6.50 -12.36
N PHE A 172 -12.88 -5.97 -13.12
CA PHE A 172 -11.61 -6.61 -13.41
C PHE A 172 -10.49 -6.06 -12.52
N SER A 173 -9.55 -6.96 -12.20
CA SER A 173 -8.44 -6.69 -11.30
C SER A 173 -7.10 -7.21 -11.83
N SER A 174 -7.03 -7.58 -13.12
CA SER A 174 -5.86 -8.23 -13.71
C SER A 174 -5.48 -9.49 -12.90
N LEU A 175 -4.21 -9.59 -12.50
CA LEU A 175 -3.63 -10.66 -11.70
C LEU A 175 -3.80 -10.47 -10.17
N PHE A 176 -4.68 -9.57 -9.73
CA PHE A 176 -4.94 -9.29 -8.32
C PHE A 176 -6.31 -9.82 -7.88
N CYS A 177 -6.46 -10.11 -6.58
CA CYS A 177 -7.75 -10.49 -6.00
C CYS A 177 -8.77 -9.34 -6.01
N GLU A 178 -8.30 -8.09 -5.92
CA GLU A 178 -9.19 -6.92 -5.88
C GLU A 178 -8.76 -5.81 -6.85
N PRO A 179 -9.74 -5.07 -7.43
CA PRO A 179 -9.44 -3.86 -8.21
C PRO A 179 -8.74 -2.76 -7.39
N SER A 180 -8.92 -2.74 -6.06
CA SER A 180 -8.22 -1.84 -5.13
C SER A 180 -6.72 -2.11 -5.11
N HIS A 181 -6.32 -3.38 -4.97
CA HIS A 181 -4.93 -3.82 -4.97
C HIS A 181 -4.28 -3.60 -6.34
N TYR A 182 -5.01 -3.85 -7.42
CA TYR A 182 -4.54 -3.53 -8.77
C TYR A 182 -4.17 -2.04 -8.92
N ALA A 183 -5.05 -1.14 -8.47
CA ALA A 183 -4.79 0.30 -8.54
C ALA A 183 -3.65 0.75 -7.62
N GLN A 184 -3.57 0.20 -6.40
CA GLN A 184 -2.48 0.44 -5.46
C GLN A 184 -1.13 0.00 -6.04
N PHE A 185 -1.07 -1.12 -6.74
CA PHE A 185 0.14 -1.55 -7.43
C PHE A 185 0.53 -0.58 -8.56
N LEU A 186 -0.41 -0.24 -9.46
CA LEU A 186 -0.12 0.60 -10.63
C LEU A 186 0.18 2.06 -10.30
N CYS A 187 -0.20 2.55 -9.12
CA CYS A 187 0.14 3.90 -8.70
C CYS A 187 1.67 4.11 -8.66
N ILE A 188 2.42 3.09 -8.22
CA ILE A 188 3.87 3.14 -8.05
C ILE A 188 4.59 3.38 -9.39
N PRO A 189 4.47 2.51 -10.41
CA PRO A 189 5.11 2.72 -11.71
C PRO A 189 4.56 3.95 -12.43
N THR A 190 3.30 4.32 -12.23
CA THR A 190 2.73 5.55 -12.79
C THR A 190 3.46 6.79 -12.27
N ILE A 191 3.66 6.89 -10.95
CA ILE A 191 4.41 8.00 -10.34
C ILE A 191 5.87 7.99 -10.78
N LEU A 192 6.53 6.83 -10.85
CA LEU A 192 7.92 6.75 -11.35
C LEU A 192 8.04 7.31 -12.77
N LEU A 193 7.12 6.93 -13.66
CA LEU A 193 7.14 7.36 -15.05
C LEU A 193 6.82 8.83 -15.23
N LEU A 194 5.96 9.43 -14.40
CA LEU A 194 5.58 10.84 -14.48
C LEU A 194 6.76 11.81 -14.38
N TYR A 195 7.80 11.42 -13.63
CA TYR A 195 9.01 12.21 -13.45
C TYR A 195 10.19 11.70 -14.30
N GLN A 196 9.95 10.76 -15.22
CA GLN A 196 10.93 10.23 -16.19
C GLN A 196 10.67 10.75 -17.62
N GLU A 197 11.54 10.39 -18.57
CA GLU A 197 11.63 11.00 -19.91
C GLU A 197 10.36 10.95 -20.79
N LYS A 198 10.35 11.79 -21.83
CA LYS A 198 9.24 12.06 -22.78
C LYS A 198 8.56 10.82 -23.40
N LYS A 199 9.25 9.67 -23.48
CA LYS A 199 8.73 8.43 -24.09
C LYS A 199 7.76 7.65 -23.18
N ALA A 200 7.61 8.04 -21.92
CA ALA A 200 6.75 7.34 -20.95
C ALA A 200 5.25 7.69 -21.03
N LYS A 201 4.86 8.70 -21.82
CA LYS A 201 3.49 9.25 -21.83
C LYS A 201 2.40 8.22 -22.14
N LEU A 202 2.65 7.34 -23.13
CA LEU A 202 1.68 6.31 -23.51
C LEU A 202 1.44 5.33 -22.35
N ARG A 203 2.50 4.91 -21.65
CA ARG A 203 2.38 4.02 -20.50
C ARG A 203 1.61 4.66 -19.36
N ILE A 204 1.92 5.91 -19.02
CA ILE A 204 1.20 6.67 -18.00
C ILE A 204 -0.30 6.72 -18.33
N LEU A 205 -0.64 7.06 -19.58
CA LEU A 205 -2.02 7.10 -20.04
C LEU A 205 -2.70 5.73 -19.92
N MET A 206 -2.05 4.66 -20.40
CA MET A 206 -2.57 3.30 -20.31
C MET A 206 -2.81 2.86 -18.87
N TYR A 207 -1.86 3.13 -17.96
CA TYR A 207 -1.97 2.78 -16.55
C TYR A 207 -3.09 3.58 -15.86
N SER A 208 -3.22 4.86 -16.15
CA SER A 208 -4.30 5.68 -15.60
C SER A 208 -5.67 5.23 -16.09
N ILE A 209 -5.82 4.96 -17.40
CA ILE A 209 -7.07 4.47 -17.98
C ILE A 209 -7.45 3.12 -17.35
N SER A 210 -6.52 2.18 -17.25
CA SER A 210 -6.80 0.86 -16.70
C SER A 210 -7.19 0.93 -15.21
N MET A 211 -6.55 1.79 -14.42
CA MET A 211 -6.97 2.06 -13.04
C MET A 211 -8.40 2.61 -12.94
N LEU A 212 -8.81 3.52 -13.83
CA LEU A 212 -10.18 4.04 -13.87
C LEU A 212 -11.19 2.96 -14.31
N LEU A 213 -10.85 2.17 -15.34
CA LEU A 213 -11.69 1.09 -15.85
C LEU A 213 -11.85 -0.07 -14.85
N SER A 214 -10.95 -0.21 -13.86
CA SER A 214 -11.10 -1.17 -12.76
C SER A 214 -12.30 -0.86 -11.84
N GLN A 215 -12.91 0.33 -11.98
CA GLN A 215 -14.04 0.82 -11.20
C GLN A 215 -13.78 0.77 -9.68
N SER A 216 -12.52 0.94 -9.28
CA SER A 216 -12.08 0.98 -7.89
C SER A 216 -12.15 2.38 -7.32
N ALA A 217 -12.80 2.57 -6.17
CA ALA A 217 -12.78 3.85 -5.44
C ALA A 217 -11.34 4.32 -5.16
N ASN A 218 -10.45 3.39 -4.78
CA ASN A 218 -9.02 3.67 -4.64
C ASN A 218 -8.40 4.06 -5.99
N GLY A 219 -8.78 3.41 -7.09
CA GLY A 219 -8.29 3.75 -8.42
C GLY A 219 -8.62 5.19 -8.83
N PHE A 220 -9.87 5.62 -8.64
CA PHE A 220 -10.27 7.01 -8.88
C PHE A 220 -9.49 7.98 -7.99
N ALA A 221 -9.45 7.73 -6.68
CA ALA A 221 -8.75 8.59 -5.72
C ALA A 221 -7.25 8.72 -6.06
N ILE A 222 -6.59 7.60 -6.35
CA ILE A 222 -5.16 7.55 -6.72
C ILE A 222 -4.90 8.40 -7.97
N VAL A 223 -5.67 8.21 -9.04
CA VAL A 223 -5.47 8.96 -10.30
C VAL A 223 -5.66 10.46 -10.07
N VAL A 224 -6.69 10.84 -9.30
CA VAL A 224 -6.94 12.25 -8.95
C VAL A 224 -5.79 12.83 -8.13
N ILE A 225 -5.33 12.15 -7.09
CA ILE A 225 -4.24 12.63 -6.22
C ILE A 225 -2.94 12.79 -7.02
N ILE A 226 -2.57 11.77 -7.81
CA ILE A 226 -1.38 11.80 -8.66
C ILE A 226 -1.49 12.96 -9.66
N GLY A 227 -2.64 13.09 -10.32
CA GLY A 227 -2.92 14.12 -11.32
C GLY A 227 -2.86 15.53 -10.73
N LEU A 228 -3.49 15.76 -9.57
CA LEU A 228 -3.47 17.04 -8.87
C LEU A 228 -2.08 17.42 -8.38
N TYR A 229 -1.34 16.48 -7.79
CA TYR A 229 0.04 16.73 -7.35
C TYR A 229 0.92 17.09 -8.56
N TYR A 230 0.83 16.33 -9.65
CA TYR A 230 1.58 16.61 -10.87
C TYR A 230 1.16 17.93 -11.51
N PHE A 231 -0.13 18.26 -11.51
CA PHE A 231 -0.67 19.54 -11.98
C PHE A 231 -0.06 20.71 -11.20
N ILE A 232 -0.06 20.66 -9.87
CA ILE A 232 0.56 21.69 -9.01
C ILE A 232 2.07 21.78 -9.28
N PHE A 233 2.75 20.64 -9.37
CA PHE A 233 4.19 20.59 -9.70
C PHE A 233 4.48 21.25 -11.04
N TYR A 234 3.72 20.91 -12.09
CA TYR A 234 3.91 21.46 -13.42
C TYR A 234 3.60 22.96 -13.46
N LEU A 235 2.49 23.39 -12.83
CA LEU A 235 2.11 24.81 -12.74
C LEU A 235 3.20 25.69 -12.14
N ARG A 236 3.88 25.22 -11.08
CA ARG A 236 4.99 25.94 -10.43
C ARG A 236 6.18 26.16 -11.36
N ASN A 237 6.37 25.26 -12.32
CA ASN A 237 7.47 25.29 -13.29
C ASN A 237 7.14 26.04 -14.58
N ILE A 238 5.87 26.40 -14.82
CA ILE A 238 5.49 27.23 -15.97
C ILE A 238 5.79 28.71 -15.66
N VAL A 239 6.77 29.27 -16.36
CA VAL A 239 7.13 30.71 -16.28
C VAL A 239 6.09 31.59 -16.99
N SER A 240 5.56 31.15 -18.14
CA SER A 240 4.63 31.95 -18.95
C SER A 240 3.19 31.90 -18.44
N LEU A 241 2.60 33.06 -18.11
CA LEU A 241 1.20 33.17 -17.69
C LEU A 241 0.22 32.59 -18.73
N LYS A 242 0.44 32.85 -20.02
CA LYS A 242 -0.40 32.29 -21.11
C LYS A 242 -0.41 30.77 -21.13
N ARG A 243 0.78 30.14 -21.00
CA ARG A 243 0.90 28.68 -20.93
C ARG A 243 0.25 28.13 -19.66
N ARG A 244 0.34 28.87 -18.55
CA ARG A 244 -0.28 28.51 -17.28
C ARG A 244 -1.81 28.48 -17.40
N ILE A 245 -2.41 29.54 -17.95
CA ILE A 245 -3.86 29.62 -18.18
C ILE A 245 -4.32 28.51 -19.13
N LEU A 246 -3.62 28.29 -20.24
CA LEU A 246 -3.96 27.23 -21.19
C LEU A 246 -3.92 25.83 -20.54
N PHE A 247 -2.92 25.58 -19.69
CA PHE A 247 -2.79 24.31 -18.97
C PHE A 247 -3.92 24.12 -17.94
N ILE A 248 -4.27 25.16 -17.18
CA ILE A 248 -5.42 25.14 -16.25
C ILE A 248 -6.72 24.83 -17.01
N PHE A 249 -6.97 25.53 -18.11
CA PHE A 249 -8.18 25.32 -18.91
C PHE A 249 -8.24 23.91 -19.51
N SER A 250 -7.11 23.40 -20.03
CA SER A 250 -7.03 22.03 -20.57
C SER A 250 -7.30 20.98 -19.49
N PHE A 251 -6.77 21.18 -18.28
CA PHE A 251 -7.00 20.28 -17.14
C PHE A 251 -8.47 20.30 -16.69
N LEU A 252 -9.07 21.49 -16.60
CA LEU A 252 -10.50 21.63 -16.28
C LEU A 252 -11.39 20.98 -17.34
N LEU A 253 -11.07 21.16 -18.63
CA LEU A 253 -11.81 20.55 -19.73
C LEU A 253 -11.79 19.02 -19.64
N VAL A 254 -10.61 18.42 -19.41
CA VAL A 254 -10.49 16.96 -19.20
C VAL A 254 -11.31 16.52 -17.99
N GLY A 255 -11.27 17.28 -16.89
CA GLY A 255 -12.07 17.02 -15.69
C GLY A 255 -13.57 17.01 -15.97
N VAL A 256 -14.07 18.00 -16.72
CA VAL A 256 -15.48 18.08 -17.13
C VAL A 256 -15.86 16.94 -18.08
N CYS A 257 -15.03 16.63 -19.07
CA CYS A 257 -15.28 15.51 -19.99
C CYS A 257 -15.35 14.16 -19.24
N LEU A 258 -14.43 13.94 -18.30
CA LEU A 258 -14.45 12.75 -17.44
C LEU A 258 -15.69 12.70 -16.55
N PHE A 259 -16.08 13.84 -15.97
CA PHE A 259 -17.28 13.92 -15.14
C PHE A 259 -18.55 13.58 -15.93
N ILE A 260 -18.67 14.08 -17.16
CA ILE A 260 -19.79 13.77 -18.07
C ILE A 260 -19.77 12.29 -18.46
N TYR A 261 -18.63 11.77 -18.92
CA TYR A 261 -18.51 10.39 -19.41
C TYR A 261 -18.74 9.37 -18.30
N LEU A 262 -18.25 9.65 -17.09
CA LEU A 262 -18.35 8.75 -15.96
C LEU A 262 -19.56 9.05 -15.08
N ASN A 263 -20.53 9.88 -15.50
CA ASN A 263 -21.62 10.33 -14.64
C ASN A 263 -22.34 9.17 -13.93
N GLU A 264 -22.67 8.08 -14.63
CA GLU A 264 -23.30 6.92 -14.00
C GLU A 264 -22.37 6.18 -13.01
N VAL A 265 -21.08 6.08 -13.32
CA VAL A 265 -20.08 5.41 -12.48
C VAL A 265 -19.75 6.25 -11.25
N ILE A 266 -19.54 7.55 -11.45
CA ILE A 266 -19.37 8.57 -10.41
C ILE A 266 -20.63 8.62 -9.56
N GLY A 267 -21.83 8.58 -10.16
CA GLY A 267 -23.10 8.52 -9.47
C GLY A 267 -23.18 7.32 -8.53
N LYS A 268 -22.85 6.11 -9.01
CA LYS A 268 -22.78 4.90 -8.16
C LYS A 268 -21.74 5.02 -7.04
N VAL A 269 -20.61 5.68 -7.29
CA VAL A 269 -19.58 5.93 -6.26
C VAL A 269 -20.05 6.99 -5.25
N LEU A 270 -20.68 8.07 -5.70
CA LEU A 270 -21.22 9.15 -4.86
C LEU A 270 -22.40 8.66 -4.02
N ILE A 271 -23.27 7.81 -4.55
CA ILE A 271 -24.35 7.17 -3.80
C ILE A 271 -23.77 6.37 -2.62
N ARG A 272 -22.69 5.60 -2.85
CA ARG A 272 -21.96 4.90 -1.78
C ARG A 272 -21.30 5.82 -0.75
N PHE A 273 -21.07 7.09 -1.07
CA PHE A 273 -20.61 8.11 -0.13
C PHE A 273 -21.78 8.79 0.60
N SER A 274 -22.93 8.99 -0.05
CA SER A 274 -24.14 9.49 0.61
C SER A 274 -24.81 8.46 1.52
N GLU A 275 -24.53 7.18 1.30
CA GLU A 275 -24.87 6.05 2.17
C GLU A 275 -23.99 5.97 3.43
N ILE A 276 -23.05 6.90 3.64
CA ILE A 276 -22.40 7.10 4.95
C ILE A 276 -23.42 7.79 5.87
N SER A 277 -24.55 7.14 6.14
CA SER A 277 -25.51 7.55 7.16
C SER A 277 -25.14 6.91 8.49
N PHE A 278 -25.08 7.72 9.55
CA PHE A 278 -24.92 7.23 10.93
C PHE A 278 -26.16 6.47 11.41
N GLU A 279 -27.30 6.66 10.74
CA GLU A 279 -28.49 5.84 10.89
C GLU A 279 -28.29 4.55 10.09
N GLY A 280 -27.63 3.57 10.71
CA GLY A 280 -27.56 2.22 10.17
C GLY A 280 -28.97 1.65 10.07
N SER A 281 -29.34 1.12 8.90
CA SER A 281 -30.56 0.31 8.81
C SER A 281 -30.35 -0.97 9.60
N PRO A 282 -31.07 -1.21 10.72
CA PRO A 282 -30.94 -2.45 11.47
C PRO A 282 -31.32 -3.60 10.54
N GLY A 283 -30.40 -4.53 10.32
CA GLY A 283 -30.63 -5.70 9.47
C GLY A 283 -30.19 -5.61 8.01
N SER A 284 -29.48 -4.55 7.57
CA SER A 284 -28.74 -4.67 6.31
C SER A 284 -27.57 -5.61 6.51
N ILE A 285 -27.70 -6.85 6.04
CA ILE A 285 -26.63 -7.86 5.97
C ILE A 285 -25.39 -7.30 5.21
N ASN A 286 -25.59 -6.22 4.44
CA ASN A 286 -24.59 -5.43 3.76
C ASN A 286 -24.41 -4.03 4.37
N GLY A 287 -24.02 -3.93 5.65
CA GLY A 287 -23.59 -2.64 6.22
C GLY A 287 -22.68 -1.90 5.23
N ASN A 288 -22.92 -0.62 4.99
CA ASN A 288 -22.33 0.11 3.86
C ASN A 288 -20.80 -0.03 3.86
N SER A 289 -20.25 -0.77 2.88
CA SER A 289 -18.82 -1.09 2.80
C SER A 289 -17.91 0.14 2.96
N SER A 290 -18.38 1.30 2.50
CA SER A 290 -17.72 2.61 2.66
C SER A 290 -17.70 3.08 4.12
N PHE A 291 -18.81 2.97 4.86
CA PHE A 291 -18.90 3.34 6.28
C PHE A 291 -17.97 2.46 7.11
N ILE A 292 -18.00 1.14 6.87
CA ILE A 292 -17.12 0.17 7.53
C ILE A 292 -15.65 0.53 7.33
N ARG A 293 -15.28 0.92 6.11
CA ARG A 293 -13.89 1.27 5.75
C ARG A 293 -13.41 2.58 6.35
N VAL A 294 -14.29 3.55 6.61
CA VAL A 294 -13.89 4.93 6.97
C VAL A 294 -14.13 5.24 8.44
N LEU A 295 -15.18 4.72 9.06
CA LEU A 295 -15.62 5.18 10.39
C LEU A 295 -15.57 4.11 11.48
N ARG A 296 -15.70 2.83 11.12
CA ARG A 296 -15.90 1.74 12.09
C ARG A 296 -14.85 1.67 13.20
N GLY A 297 -13.57 1.71 12.86
CA GLY A 297 -12.52 1.62 13.88
C GLY A 297 -12.48 2.81 14.84
N TYR A 298 -13.06 3.96 14.48
CA TYR A 298 -13.15 5.10 15.40
C TYR A 298 -14.24 4.92 16.46
N ILE A 299 -15.30 4.16 16.15
CA ILE A 299 -16.34 3.79 17.14
C ILE A 299 -15.68 2.95 18.24
N LEU A 300 -14.95 1.91 17.85
CA LEU A 300 -14.22 1.07 18.81
C LEU A 300 -13.15 1.87 19.58
N PHE A 301 -12.46 2.78 18.90
CA PHE A 301 -11.47 3.63 19.56
C PHE A 301 -12.11 4.55 20.61
N ASP A 302 -13.34 5.01 20.40
CA ASP A 302 -14.04 5.85 21.38
C ASP A 302 -14.46 5.07 22.63
N GLU A 303 -14.73 3.77 22.50
CA GLU A 303 -15.04 2.87 23.62
C GLU A 303 -13.83 2.55 24.51
N TYR A 304 -12.61 2.73 24.00
CA TYR A 304 -11.39 2.51 24.80
C TYR A 304 -11.29 3.51 25.96
N ASP A 305 -10.80 3.06 27.11
CA ASP A 305 -10.41 3.98 28.18
C ASP A 305 -9.22 4.85 27.75
N TRP A 306 -9.00 5.94 28.48
CA TRP A 306 -8.03 6.96 28.12
C TRP A 306 -6.59 6.42 27.99
N LEU A 307 -6.22 5.41 28.78
CA LEU A 307 -4.86 4.84 28.74
C LEU A 307 -4.66 4.04 27.44
N HIS A 308 -5.66 3.28 27.03
CA HIS A 308 -5.63 2.54 25.76
C HIS A 308 -5.82 3.43 24.55
N LYS A 309 -6.56 4.55 24.66
CA LYS A 309 -6.55 5.59 23.62
C LYS A 309 -5.14 6.14 23.41
N LEU A 310 -4.37 6.30 24.49
CA LEU A 310 -3.00 6.81 24.43
C LEU A 310 -1.98 5.77 23.92
N LEU A 311 -2.02 4.55 24.47
CA LEU A 311 -0.99 3.52 24.25
C LEU A 311 -1.38 2.44 23.22
N GLY A 312 -2.67 2.17 23.03
CA GLY A 312 -3.18 1.04 22.28
C GLY A 312 -3.08 -0.30 23.02
N TYR A 313 -3.75 -1.33 22.49
CA TYR A 313 -3.74 -2.69 23.05
C TYR A 313 -2.70 -3.63 22.43
N GLY A 314 -1.90 -3.18 21.47
CA GLY A 314 -0.99 -4.03 20.69
C GLY A 314 -1.59 -4.56 19.39
N TRP A 315 -0.73 -5.13 18.54
CA TRP A 315 -1.13 -5.77 17.28
C TRP A 315 -1.92 -7.06 17.58
N GLY A 316 -2.92 -7.38 16.75
CA GLY A 316 -3.77 -8.57 16.93
C GLY A 316 -4.78 -8.51 18.08
N SER A 317 -4.90 -7.37 18.77
CA SER A 317 -5.81 -7.21 19.90
C SER A 317 -7.28 -6.98 19.50
N ILE A 318 -7.55 -6.41 18.31
CA ILE A 318 -8.90 -5.98 17.89
C ILE A 318 -9.90 -7.15 17.94
N GLY A 319 -9.57 -8.29 17.32
CA GLY A 319 -10.46 -9.45 17.28
C GLY A 319 -10.73 -10.02 18.67
N CYS A 320 -9.71 -10.04 19.53
CA CYS A 320 -9.85 -10.49 20.92
C CYS A 320 -10.75 -9.55 21.73
N TYR A 321 -10.58 -8.23 21.54
CA TYR A 321 -11.35 -7.22 22.26
C TYR A 321 -12.83 -7.30 21.93
N VAL A 322 -13.15 -7.37 20.64
CA VAL A 322 -14.53 -7.44 20.13
C VAL A 322 -15.22 -8.73 20.56
N LYS A 323 -14.48 -9.85 20.65
CA LYS A 323 -15.03 -11.11 21.16
C LYS A 323 -15.37 -11.06 22.64
N MET A 324 -14.62 -10.29 23.43
CA MET A 324 -14.84 -10.13 24.87
C MET A 324 -15.93 -9.12 25.21
N HIS A 325 -16.17 -8.15 24.33
CA HIS A 325 -17.18 -7.10 24.48
C HIS A 325 -18.23 -7.20 23.37
N PRO A 326 -19.06 -8.26 23.34
CA PRO A 326 -20.05 -8.47 22.28
C PRO A 326 -21.11 -7.36 22.18
N GLU A 327 -21.25 -6.53 23.21
CA GLU A 327 -22.14 -5.36 23.29
C GLU A 327 -21.57 -4.09 22.63
N THR A 328 -20.36 -4.14 22.08
CA THR A 328 -19.73 -3.00 21.40
C THR A 328 -20.56 -2.52 20.21
N ALA A 329 -20.70 -1.20 20.07
CA ALA A 329 -21.35 -0.59 18.91
C ALA A 329 -20.56 -0.85 17.61
N TYR A 330 -19.30 -1.30 17.72
CA TYR A 330 -18.48 -1.77 16.61
C TYR A 330 -19.09 -2.99 15.86
N LEU A 331 -19.82 -3.86 16.57
CA LEU A 331 -20.45 -5.06 16.01
C LEU A 331 -21.79 -4.76 15.35
N ASP A 332 -22.49 -3.72 15.79
CA ASP A 332 -23.78 -3.29 15.23
C ASP A 332 -23.67 -2.81 13.78
N VAL A 333 -22.46 -2.41 13.34
CA VAL A 333 -22.19 -1.93 11.98
C VAL A 333 -22.10 -3.09 10.97
N THR A 334 -21.42 -4.19 11.33
CA THR A 334 -21.34 -5.43 10.53
C THR A 334 -20.67 -6.55 11.31
N SER A 335 -21.22 -7.77 11.26
CA SER A 335 -20.68 -8.95 11.93
C SER A 335 -19.73 -9.79 11.05
N SER A 336 -19.66 -9.53 9.74
CA SER A 336 -19.00 -10.44 8.77
C SER A 336 -17.47 -10.31 8.70
N LEU A 337 -16.89 -9.20 9.17
CA LEU A 337 -15.44 -8.96 9.18
C LEU A 337 -15.00 -8.22 10.47
N PRO A 338 -15.04 -8.87 11.65
CA PRO A 338 -14.87 -8.21 12.95
C PRO A 338 -13.44 -7.69 13.24
N THR A 339 -12.49 -7.90 12.35
CA THR A 339 -11.11 -7.43 12.50
C THR A 339 -10.71 -6.39 11.46
N TYR A 340 -11.53 -6.19 10.43
CA TYR A 340 -11.18 -5.29 9.33
C TYR A 340 -11.41 -3.82 9.73
N VAL A 341 -10.35 -3.03 9.66
CA VAL A 341 -10.31 -1.57 9.81
C VAL A 341 -9.26 -1.01 8.84
N ASN A 342 -9.33 0.28 8.48
CA ASN A 342 -8.27 0.89 7.68
C ASN A 342 -6.98 1.03 8.49
N SER A 343 -5.85 1.28 7.82
CA SER A 343 -4.55 1.32 8.50
C SER A 343 -4.44 2.40 9.57
N LEU A 344 -5.08 3.56 9.40
CA LEU A 344 -5.02 4.63 10.40
C LEU A 344 -5.75 4.22 11.69
N GLN A 345 -6.95 3.65 11.54
CA GLN A 345 -7.73 3.11 12.64
C GLN A 345 -6.99 1.95 13.32
N TYR A 346 -6.40 1.04 12.54
CA TYR A 346 -5.59 -0.05 13.07
C TYR A 346 -4.42 0.49 13.92
N MET A 347 -3.71 1.53 13.45
CA MET A 347 -2.65 2.16 14.24
C MET A 347 -3.16 2.75 15.56
N LEU A 348 -4.32 3.42 15.54
CA LEU A 348 -4.92 3.98 16.76
C LEU A 348 -5.34 2.89 17.75
N LEU A 349 -5.99 1.82 17.26
CA LEU A 349 -6.47 0.73 18.11
C LEU A 349 -5.30 -0.10 18.69
N SER A 350 -4.28 -0.38 17.87
CA SER A 350 -3.16 -1.23 18.27
C SER A 350 -2.02 -0.48 18.96
N THR A 351 -1.75 0.77 18.59
CA THR A 351 -0.58 1.52 19.10
C THR A 351 -0.94 2.89 19.66
N GLY A 352 -2.23 3.21 19.77
CA GLY A 352 -2.70 4.44 20.36
C GLY A 352 -2.27 5.70 19.61
N VAL A 353 -2.57 6.85 20.22
CA VAL A 353 -2.14 8.16 19.72
C VAL A 353 -0.61 8.28 19.67
N LEU A 354 0.12 7.65 20.61
CA LEU A 354 1.59 7.69 20.61
C LEU A 354 2.18 7.02 19.36
N GLY A 355 1.71 5.83 19.01
CA GLY A 355 2.15 5.14 17.80
C GLY A 355 1.83 5.94 16.53
N LEU A 356 0.64 6.54 16.47
CA LEU A 356 0.26 7.42 15.36
C LEU A 356 1.21 8.61 15.22
N ILE A 357 1.56 9.30 16.32
CA ILE A 357 2.51 10.42 16.29
C ILE A 357 3.87 9.98 15.72
N MET A 358 4.37 8.80 16.09
CA MET A 358 5.63 8.27 15.54
C MET A 358 5.56 8.04 14.02
N ILE A 359 4.43 7.54 13.52
CA ILE A 359 4.22 7.36 12.08
C ILE A 359 4.09 8.70 11.37
N LEU A 360 3.31 9.66 11.89
CA LEU A 360 3.21 11.00 11.32
C LEU A 360 4.59 11.67 11.23
N PHE A 361 5.42 11.50 12.26
CA PHE A 361 6.79 11.99 12.25
C PHE A 361 7.69 11.28 11.23
N THR A 362 7.46 9.98 11.01
CA THR A 362 8.09 9.20 9.93
C THR A 362 7.76 9.80 8.56
N PHE A 363 6.47 10.03 8.28
CA PHE A 363 6.02 10.66 7.04
C PHE A 363 6.65 12.04 6.87
N TYR A 364 6.62 12.89 7.89
CA TYR A 364 7.24 14.22 7.86
C TYR A 364 8.73 14.15 7.51
N LYS A 365 9.50 13.28 8.18
CA LYS A 365 10.95 13.14 7.91
C LYS A 365 11.25 12.64 6.50
N MET A 366 10.43 11.75 5.95
CA MET A 366 10.64 11.22 4.60
C MET A 366 10.17 12.17 3.51
N TYR A 367 9.11 12.93 3.78
CA TYR A 367 8.57 13.92 2.86
C TYR A 367 9.48 15.16 2.76
N SER A 368 10.01 15.59 3.90
CA SER A 368 10.86 16.79 3.98
C SER A 368 12.19 16.59 3.25
N LYS A 369 12.52 17.57 2.40
CA LYS A 369 13.74 17.63 1.57
C LYS A 369 13.94 16.40 0.66
N ASN A 370 12.86 15.86 0.11
CA ASN A 370 12.88 14.73 -0.84
C ASN A 370 12.45 15.12 -2.26
N THR A 371 12.61 14.21 -3.23
CA THR A 371 12.19 14.41 -4.63
C THR A 371 10.66 14.44 -4.75
N ASP A 372 10.15 15.05 -5.82
CA ASP A 372 8.71 15.07 -6.09
C ASP A 372 8.13 13.68 -6.33
N THR A 373 8.91 12.76 -6.90
CA THR A 373 8.57 11.34 -7.01
C THR A 373 8.26 10.75 -5.63
N ALA A 374 9.17 10.90 -4.67
CA ALA A 374 8.99 10.36 -3.32
C ALA A 374 7.83 11.04 -2.58
N LYS A 375 7.70 12.36 -2.71
CA LYS A 375 6.61 13.14 -2.07
C LYS A 375 5.24 12.73 -2.58
N ASN A 376 5.09 12.54 -3.89
CA ASN A 376 3.84 12.10 -4.49
C ASN A 376 3.47 10.69 -4.01
N MET A 377 4.42 9.74 -3.97
CA MET A 377 4.19 8.41 -3.42
C MET A 377 3.78 8.43 -1.95
N LEU A 378 4.48 9.21 -1.11
CA LEU A 378 4.14 9.35 0.30
C LEU A 378 2.76 9.98 0.50
N LEU A 379 2.37 10.96 -0.32
CA LEU A 379 1.04 11.56 -0.28
C LEU A 379 -0.05 10.54 -0.64
N VAL A 380 0.14 9.76 -1.71
CA VAL A 380 -0.79 8.69 -2.10
C VAL A 380 -0.93 7.67 -0.98
N LEU A 381 0.19 7.17 -0.42
CA LEU A 381 0.15 6.25 0.71
C LEU A 381 -0.60 6.86 1.90
N PHE A 382 -0.29 8.12 2.27
CA PHE A 382 -0.90 8.81 3.40
C PHE A 382 -2.42 8.91 3.28
N ILE A 383 -2.93 9.29 2.10
CA ILE A 383 -4.38 9.38 1.88
C ILE A 383 -5.03 7.99 1.94
N LEU A 384 -4.37 6.96 1.41
CA LEU A 384 -4.90 5.60 1.45
C LEU A 384 -4.96 4.99 2.87
N LEU A 385 -4.20 5.53 3.84
CA LEU A 385 -4.29 5.10 5.24
C LEU A 385 -5.71 5.29 5.82
N PHE A 386 -6.47 6.26 5.30
CA PHE A 386 -7.81 6.60 5.77
C PHE A 386 -8.91 5.70 5.19
N SER A 387 -8.62 4.95 4.12
CA SER A 387 -9.64 4.23 3.36
C SER A 387 -9.34 2.75 3.15
N SER A 388 -8.12 2.30 3.45
CA SER A 388 -7.68 0.94 3.16
C SER A 388 -6.63 0.47 4.15
N ASP A 389 -6.54 -0.84 4.32
CA ASP A 389 -5.43 -1.44 5.05
C ASP A 389 -4.22 -1.62 4.13
N VAL A 390 -3.40 -0.58 4.02
CA VAL A 390 -2.21 -0.53 3.14
C VAL A 390 -0.89 -0.50 3.91
N PHE A 391 -0.94 -0.19 5.20
CA PHE A 391 0.21 -0.12 6.08
C PHE A 391 0.54 -1.51 6.63
N GLY A 392 1.79 -1.95 6.47
CA GLY A 392 2.13 -3.36 6.66
C GLY A 392 1.98 -4.20 5.38
N GLY A 393 1.55 -3.59 4.26
CA GLY A 393 1.50 -4.22 2.95
C GLY A 393 2.60 -3.77 1.99
N TYR A 394 2.59 -4.33 0.78
CA TYR A 394 3.59 -4.04 -0.25
C TYR A 394 3.65 -2.55 -0.64
N LEU A 395 2.51 -1.85 -0.64
CA LEU A 395 2.46 -0.44 -1.05
C LEU A 395 3.29 0.43 -0.09
N ALA A 396 3.09 0.25 1.22
CA ALA A 396 3.88 0.94 2.23
C ALA A 396 5.37 0.56 2.13
N MET A 397 5.66 -0.74 1.97
CA MET A 397 7.03 -1.24 1.87
C MET A 397 7.80 -0.61 0.70
N ILE A 398 7.22 -0.66 -0.50
CA ILE A 398 7.82 -0.09 -1.71
C ILE A 398 7.89 1.44 -1.62
N THR A 399 6.85 2.11 -1.11
CA THR A 399 6.85 3.57 -0.96
C THR A 399 7.99 4.02 -0.04
N PHE A 400 8.17 3.37 1.12
CA PHE A 400 9.26 3.69 2.04
C PHE A 400 10.64 3.39 1.45
N TYR A 401 10.77 2.31 0.67
CA TYR A 401 11.99 2.01 -0.09
C TYR A 401 12.32 3.10 -1.12
N ILE A 402 11.33 3.54 -1.90
CA ILE A 402 11.55 4.58 -2.91
C ILE A 402 11.90 5.91 -2.23
N ALA A 403 11.14 6.32 -1.21
CA ALA A 403 11.44 7.52 -0.45
C ALA A 403 12.86 7.50 0.16
N TYR A 404 13.36 6.33 0.58
CA TYR A 404 14.74 6.15 1.05
C TYR A 404 15.75 6.47 -0.05
N THR A 405 15.61 5.75 -1.16
CA THR A 405 16.61 5.75 -2.22
C THR A 405 16.72 7.11 -2.87
N GLU A 406 15.59 7.79 -3.08
CA GLU A 406 15.53 9.16 -3.60
C GLU A 406 16.23 10.16 -2.67
N LYS A 407 15.94 10.11 -1.35
CA LYS A 407 16.58 10.99 -0.37
C LYS A 407 18.08 10.76 -0.27
N ARG A 408 18.51 9.49 -0.24
CA ARG A 408 19.93 9.13 -0.19
C ARG A 408 20.69 9.64 -1.42
N GLN A 409 20.06 9.62 -2.60
CA GLN A 409 20.66 10.19 -3.81
C GLN A 409 20.84 11.70 -3.69
N ILE A 410 19.88 12.44 -3.12
CA ILE A 410 20.01 13.88 -2.85
C ILE A 410 21.19 14.14 -1.90
N GLU A 411 21.24 13.44 -0.76
CA GLU A 411 22.31 13.61 0.24
C GLU A 411 23.70 13.31 -0.34
N PHE A 412 23.81 12.28 -1.19
CA PHE A 412 25.06 11.95 -1.88
C PHE A 412 25.48 13.04 -2.87
N ARG A 413 24.55 13.59 -3.66
CA ARG A 413 24.82 14.71 -4.59
C ARG A 413 25.30 15.95 -3.85
N LEU A 414 24.67 16.29 -2.73
CA LEU A 414 25.06 17.43 -1.90
C LEU A 414 26.48 17.25 -1.32
N LYS A 415 26.80 16.07 -0.77
CA LYS A 415 28.15 15.78 -0.26
C LYS A 415 29.22 15.86 -1.35
N LYS A 416 28.94 15.32 -2.55
CA LYS A 416 29.87 15.38 -3.68
C LYS A 416 30.14 16.83 -4.11
N ASN A 417 29.11 17.68 -4.15
CA ASN A 417 29.27 19.09 -4.51
C ASN A 417 30.11 19.86 -3.48
N VAL A 418 29.94 19.58 -2.19
CA VAL A 418 30.78 20.18 -1.12
C VAL A 418 32.24 19.74 -1.24
N LEU A 419 32.49 18.43 -1.42
CA LEU A 419 33.86 17.91 -1.60
C LEU A 419 34.53 18.43 -2.88
N GLY A 420 33.77 18.58 -3.97
CA GLY A 420 34.28 19.19 -5.20
C GLY A 420 34.66 20.66 -5.01
N TYR A 421 33.94 21.40 -4.16
CA TYR A 421 34.26 22.79 -3.84
C TYR A 421 35.51 22.94 -2.95
N ILE A 422 35.76 21.96 -2.07
CA ILE A 422 36.94 21.94 -1.18
C ILE A 422 38.22 21.50 -1.93
N LEU A 423 38.10 20.78 -3.04
CA LEU A 423 39.25 20.33 -3.84
C LEU A 423 39.63 21.30 -4.97
N VAL A 424 38.81 22.32 -5.23
CA VAL A 424 39.01 23.33 -6.28
C VAL A 424 39.43 24.69 -5.70
N ASN A 425 39.23 24.91 -4.39
CA ASN A 425 39.78 26.04 -3.64
C ASN A 425 40.88 25.52 -2.70
#